data_AF-A0A0N5C053-F1
#
_entry.id   AF-A0A0N5C053-F1
#
_cell.length_a   1.000
_cell.length_b   1.000
_cell.length_c   1.000
_cell.angle_alpha   90.00
_cell.angle_beta   90.00
_cell.angle_gamma   90.00
#
_symmetry.space_group_name_H-M   'P 1'
#
loop_
_entity.id
_entity.type
_entity.pdbx_description
1 polymer ?
#
loop_
_entity_poly.entity_id
_entity_poly.type
_entity_poly.pdbx_seq_one_letter_code
_entity_poly.pdbx_strand_id
1 'polypeptide(L)'
;MKYLITSIILAIVVFVIIKGDEFGSPQPWEKWPGHDKFAKSVAEQAIKFYSKESHLMYKLSYVDSIEKRVFGGANRYRVKFCAKCVKAIKSSKGGKNGKGKKPVKGCTKKTKCELFKAVLRDEKITGNKKLTVTNVATETTYVSTKKPPVVTTKAPRKPKNILKKH
;
A
#
# COMPACT_ATOMS: atom_id res chain seq x y z
N MET A 1 23.57 45.66 17.86
CA MET A 1 22.80 44.41 18.01
C MET A 1 21.94 44.00 16.80
N LYS A 2 21.69 44.88 15.81
CA LYS A 2 20.85 44.55 14.64
C LYS A 2 21.39 43.42 13.74
N TYR A 3 22.71 43.28 13.63
CA TYR A 3 23.37 42.27 12.78
C TYR A 3 23.37 40.84 13.35
N LEU A 4 23.15 40.69 14.66
CA LEU A 4 23.13 39.39 15.32
C LEU A 4 21.82 38.65 15.02
N ILE A 5 20.72 39.39 15.00
CA ILE A 5 19.39 38.86 14.68
C ILE A 5 19.31 38.42 13.21
N THR A 6 19.87 39.20 12.28
CA THR A 6 19.90 38.84 10.85
C THR A 6 20.73 37.58 10.58
N SER A 7 21.86 37.41 11.28
CA SER A 7 22.69 36.20 11.20
C SER A 7 21.95 34.94 11.67
N ILE A 8 21.22 35.04 12.79
CA ILE A 8 20.41 33.94 13.33
C ILE A 8 19.30 33.54 12.36
N ILE A 9 18.59 34.51 11.78
CA ILE A 9 17.52 34.24 10.80
C ILE A 9 18.11 33.56 9.56
N LEU A 10 19.24 34.04 9.04
CA LEU A 10 19.90 33.45 7.88
C LEU A 10 20.32 31.99 8.16
N ALA A 11 20.89 31.73 9.34
CA ALA A 11 21.30 30.39 9.76
C ALA A 11 20.12 29.41 9.86
N ILE A 12 18.98 29.86 10.41
CA ILE A 12 17.76 29.03 10.49
C ILE A 12 17.25 28.69 9.08
N VAL A 13 17.21 29.67 8.18
CA VAL A 13 16.77 29.46 6.78
C VAL A 13 17.67 28.44 6.09
N VAL A 14 18.99 28.61 6.17
CA VAL A 14 19.95 27.66 5.59
C VAL A 14 19.81 26.27 6.20
N PHE A 15 19.63 26.16 7.52
CA PHE A 15 19.46 24.87 8.20
C PHE A 15 18.16 24.15 7.80
N VAL A 16 17.06 24.90 7.61
CA VAL A 16 15.79 24.34 7.13
C VAL A 16 15.89 23.89 5.67
N ILE A 17 16.63 24.62 4.82
CA ILE A 17 16.88 24.24 3.43
C ILE A 17 17.71 22.96 3.36
N ILE A 18 18.82 22.88 4.10
CA ILE A 18 19.70 21.70 4.13
C ILE A 18 18.96 20.46 4.67
N LYS A 19 18.16 20.60 5.74
CA LYS A 19 17.33 19.49 6.24
C LYS A 19 16.16 19.12 5.32
N GLY A 20 15.68 20.06 4.50
CA GLY A 20 14.68 19.77 3.47
C GLY A 20 15.21 18.80 2.40
N ASP A 21 16.49 18.94 2.03
CA ASP A 21 17.13 18.09 1.02
C ASP A 21 17.45 16.66 1.49
N GLU A 22 17.50 16.41 2.81
CA GLU A 22 17.63 15.02 3.34
C GLU A 22 16.39 14.17 3.02
N PHE A 23 15.24 14.79 2.75
CA PHE A 23 14.08 14.15 2.12
C PHE A 23 14.15 14.31 0.60
N GLY A 24 15.23 13.78 0.01
CA GLY A 24 15.54 13.92 -1.41
C GLY A 24 14.31 13.82 -2.32
N SER A 25 14.24 14.75 -3.28
CA SER A 25 13.16 14.84 -4.26
C SER A 25 12.81 13.47 -4.84
N PRO A 26 11.52 13.15 -5.05
CA PRO A 26 11.13 11.83 -5.54
C PRO A 26 11.84 11.50 -6.85
N GLN A 27 12.60 10.40 -6.83
CA GLN A 27 13.15 9.87 -8.06
C GLN A 27 12.00 9.62 -9.04
N PRO A 28 12.22 9.90 -10.34
CA PRO A 28 11.24 9.63 -11.37
C PRO A 28 10.90 8.14 -11.41
N TRP A 29 9.74 7.82 -11.97
CA TRP A 29 9.40 6.42 -12.22
C TRP A 29 10.25 5.89 -13.38
N GLU A 30 10.96 4.80 -13.13
CA GLU A 30 11.78 4.13 -14.13
C GLU A 30 11.14 2.81 -14.54
N LYS A 31 11.26 2.45 -15.82
CA LYS A 31 10.82 1.14 -16.32
C LYS A 31 11.60 0.04 -15.60
N TRP A 32 10.92 -1.03 -15.21
CA TRP A 32 11.55 -2.14 -14.49
C TRP A 32 11.38 -3.48 -15.25
N PRO A 33 12.15 -3.68 -16.34
CA PRO A 33 12.03 -4.86 -17.20
C PRO A 33 12.51 -6.14 -16.50
N GLY A 34 12.02 -7.31 -16.96
CA GLY A 34 12.46 -8.63 -16.48
C GLY A 34 11.78 -9.13 -15.20
N HIS A 35 10.80 -8.38 -14.66
CA HIS A 35 10.11 -8.70 -13.42
C HIS A 35 8.64 -9.08 -13.61
N ASP A 36 8.29 -9.71 -14.74
CA ASP A 36 6.90 -10.02 -15.11
C ASP A 36 6.19 -10.91 -14.10
N LYS A 37 6.89 -11.92 -13.56
CA LYS A 37 6.36 -12.80 -12.51
C LYS A 37 6.01 -12.02 -11.24
N PHE A 38 6.87 -11.08 -10.84
CA PHE A 38 6.64 -10.22 -9.68
C PHE A 38 5.45 -9.30 -9.93
N ALA A 39 5.41 -8.62 -11.08
CA ALA A 39 4.31 -7.73 -11.43
C ALA A 39 2.97 -8.45 -11.53
N LYS A 40 2.95 -9.66 -12.09
CA LYS A 40 1.76 -10.52 -12.12
C LYS A 40 1.28 -10.85 -10.72
N SER A 41 2.17 -11.22 -9.81
CA SER A 41 1.83 -11.46 -8.40
C SER A 41 1.26 -10.22 -7.71
N VAL A 42 1.83 -9.04 -7.96
CA VAL A 42 1.31 -7.76 -7.44
C VAL A 42 -0.08 -7.47 -8.01
N ALA A 43 -0.28 -7.65 -9.32
CA ALA A 43 -1.56 -7.44 -9.98
C ALA A 43 -2.64 -8.40 -9.47
N GLU A 44 -2.32 -9.68 -9.28
CA GLU A 44 -3.24 -10.67 -8.71
C GLU A 44 -3.62 -10.36 -7.27
N GLN A 45 -2.65 -9.94 -6.43
CA GLN A 45 -2.94 -9.50 -5.07
C GLN A 45 -3.79 -8.23 -5.06
N ALA A 46 -3.51 -7.29 -5.95
CA ALA A 46 -4.28 -6.07 -6.12
C ALA A 46 -5.73 -6.36 -6.53
N ILE A 47 -5.93 -7.26 -7.47
CA ILE A 47 -7.26 -7.72 -7.91
C ILE A 47 -8.01 -8.39 -6.77
N LYS A 48 -7.38 -9.30 -6.02
CA LYS A 48 -8.01 -9.95 -4.86
C LYS A 48 -8.47 -8.93 -3.83
N PHE A 49 -7.61 -7.97 -3.52
CA PHE A 49 -7.91 -6.90 -2.58
C PHE A 49 -9.04 -5.99 -3.09
N TYR A 50 -8.94 -5.46 -4.30
CA TYR A 50 -9.98 -4.62 -4.90
C TYR A 50 -11.32 -5.34 -5.01
N SER A 51 -11.30 -6.63 -5.36
CA SER A 51 -12.53 -7.44 -5.48
C SER A 51 -13.25 -7.61 -4.15
N LYS A 52 -12.50 -7.71 -3.05
CA LYS A 52 -13.05 -7.79 -1.70
C LYS A 52 -13.76 -6.50 -1.31
N GLU A 53 -13.14 -5.36 -1.58
CA GLU A 53 -13.67 -4.03 -1.21
C GLU A 53 -14.83 -3.58 -2.11
N SER A 54 -14.74 -3.82 -3.41
CA SER A 54 -15.78 -3.44 -4.38
C SER A 54 -16.96 -4.42 -4.45
N HIS A 55 -16.84 -5.60 -3.82
CA HIS A 55 -17.76 -6.73 -3.98
C HIS A 55 -17.98 -7.17 -5.44
N LEU A 56 -17.00 -6.93 -6.31
CA LEU A 56 -16.99 -7.36 -7.71
C LEU A 56 -15.77 -8.25 -7.93
N MET A 57 -15.95 -9.40 -8.56
CA MET A 57 -14.86 -10.31 -8.87
C MET A 57 -14.23 -9.94 -10.20
N TYR A 58 -12.94 -9.65 -10.17
CA TYR A 58 -12.14 -9.36 -11.36
C TYR A 58 -11.18 -10.51 -11.69
N LYS A 59 -10.86 -10.68 -12.98
CA LYS A 59 -9.83 -11.61 -13.46
C LYS A 59 -8.77 -10.84 -14.24
N LEU A 60 -7.50 -11.09 -13.93
CA LEU A 60 -6.37 -10.49 -14.63
C LEU A 60 -6.39 -10.88 -16.10
N SER A 61 -6.24 -9.91 -17.00
CA SER A 61 -6.09 -10.15 -18.44
C SER A 61 -4.62 -10.09 -18.83
N TYR A 62 -3.96 -8.95 -18.61
CA TYR A 62 -2.54 -8.75 -18.89
C TYR A 62 -1.97 -7.63 -18.03
N VAL A 63 -0.64 -7.60 -17.89
CA VAL A 63 0.10 -6.49 -17.29
C VAL A 63 0.59 -5.59 -18.42
N ASP A 64 0.37 -4.29 -18.28
CA ASP A 64 0.67 -3.27 -19.30
C ASP A 64 2.05 -2.65 -19.08
N SER A 65 2.33 -2.20 -17.85
CA SER A 65 3.63 -1.59 -17.51
C SER A 65 4.05 -1.89 -16.08
N ILE A 66 5.37 -1.92 -15.88
CA ILE A 66 6.01 -2.14 -14.59
C ILE A 66 7.08 -1.09 -14.41
N GLU A 67 6.97 -0.33 -13.33
CA GLU A 67 7.86 0.78 -13.03
C GLU A 67 8.28 0.72 -11.56
N LYS A 68 9.46 1.25 -11.26
CA LYS A 68 10.00 1.36 -9.90
C LYS A 68 10.43 2.79 -9.63
N ARG A 69 10.49 3.15 -8.35
CA ARG A 69 11.23 4.32 -7.86
C ARG A 69 11.56 4.18 -6.39
N VAL A 70 12.53 4.95 -5.92
CA VAL A 70 12.80 5.12 -4.49
C VAL A 70 12.22 6.46 -4.03
N PHE A 71 11.54 6.47 -2.88
CA PHE A 71 11.06 7.70 -2.27
C PHE A 71 11.00 7.58 -0.75
N GLY A 72 11.66 8.49 -0.04
CA GLY A 72 11.69 8.51 1.42
C GLY A 72 12.21 7.19 2.01
N GLY A 73 13.30 6.65 1.45
CA GLY A 73 13.90 5.38 1.89
C GLY A 73 13.10 4.11 1.58
N ALA A 74 11.93 4.21 0.92
CA ALA A 74 11.10 3.06 0.57
C ALA A 74 11.10 2.81 -0.94
N ASN A 75 11.14 1.52 -1.32
CA ASN A 75 10.95 1.11 -2.70
C ASN A 75 9.47 1.18 -3.04
N ARG A 76 9.15 1.73 -4.21
CA ARG A 76 7.79 1.77 -4.74
C ARG A 76 7.77 1.10 -6.10
N TYR A 77 6.86 0.15 -6.26
CA TYR A 77 6.64 -0.57 -7.50
C TYR A 77 5.25 -0.25 -8.02
N ARG A 78 5.16 0.28 -9.23
CA ARG A 78 3.91 0.62 -9.91
C ARG A 78 3.67 -0.39 -11.02
N VAL A 79 2.51 -1.03 -10.98
CA VAL A 79 2.07 -1.99 -11.98
C VAL A 79 0.76 -1.48 -12.57
N LYS A 80 0.76 -1.20 -13.87
CA LYS A 80 -0.47 -0.95 -14.63
C LYS A 80 -0.89 -2.26 -15.27
N PHE A 81 -2.18 -2.60 -15.17
CA PHE A 81 -2.68 -3.87 -15.69
C PHE A 81 -4.15 -3.77 -16.08
N CYS A 82 -4.56 -4.69 -16.93
CA CYS A 82 -5.94 -4.87 -17.36
C CYS A 82 -6.61 -6.00 -16.57
N ALA A 83 -7.81 -5.76 -16.05
CA ALA A 83 -8.64 -6.80 -15.46
C ALA A 83 -10.08 -6.74 -15.99
N LYS A 84 -10.73 -7.90 -16.10
CA LYS A 84 -12.12 -8.02 -16.56
C LYS A 84 -13.04 -8.33 -15.39
N CYS A 85 -14.16 -7.61 -15.28
CA CYS A 85 -15.20 -7.90 -14.29
C CYS A 85 -15.93 -9.18 -14.69
N VAL A 86 -15.88 -10.22 -13.85
CA VAL A 86 -16.45 -11.54 -14.13
C VAL A 86 -17.87 -11.65 -13.56
N LYS A 87 -18.03 -11.32 -12.27
CA LYS A 87 -19.32 -11.42 -11.56
C LYS A 87 -19.34 -10.53 -10.33
N ALA A 88 -20.54 -10.17 -9.87
CA ALA A 88 -20.72 -9.60 -8.54
C ALA A 88 -20.57 -10.69 -7.47
N ILE A 89 -19.90 -10.35 -6.37
CA ILE A 89 -19.85 -11.20 -5.18
C ILE A 89 -21.16 -10.98 -4.44
N LYS A 90 -22.03 -11.99 -4.44
CA LYS A 90 -23.23 -11.98 -3.60
C LYS A 90 -22.76 -11.94 -2.15
N SER A 91 -23.13 -10.89 -1.40
CA SER A 91 -23.00 -10.93 0.05
C SER A 91 -23.91 -12.07 0.53
N SER A 92 -23.34 -13.09 1.17
CA SER A 92 -24.14 -14.17 1.75
C SER A 92 -25.10 -13.55 2.75
N LYS A 93 -26.41 -13.72 2.51
CA LYS A 93 -27.45 -13.45 3.49
C LYS A 93 -27.12 -14.26 4.75
N GLY A 94 -26.78 -13.59 5.84
CA GLY A 94 -26.74 -14.14 7.19
C GLY A 94 -27.43 -13.14 8.11
N GLY A 95 -28.59 -13.53 8.62
CA GLY A 95 -29.36 -12.80 9.64
C GLY A 95 -30.60 -12.08 9.12
N LYS A 96 -31.78 -12.60 9.49
CA LYS A 96 -33.04 -11.82 9.56
C LYS A 96 -32.76 -10.58 10.42
N ASN A 97 -33.32 -9.43 10.04
CA ASN A 97 -33.20 -8.10 10.67
C ASN A 97 -31.99 -7.27 10.21
N GLY A 98 -32.17 -6.52 9.13
CA GLY A 98 -31.19 -5.50 8.72
C GLY A 98 -31.66 -4.74 7.50
N LYS A 99 -31.97 -3.46 7.70
CA LYS A 99 -32.46 -2.49 6.71
C LYS A 99 -31.71 -2.57 5.38
N GLY A 100 -32.46 -2.43 4.28
CA GLY A 100 -32.08 -2.55 2.87
C GLY A 100 -30.61 -2.32 2.54
N LYS A 101 -29.86 -3.40 2.32
CA LYS A 101 -28.59 -3.32 1.60
C LYS A 101 -28.91 -3.07 0.12
N LYS A 102 -28.50 -1.92 -0.41
CA LYS A 102 -28.65 -1.55 -1.82
C LYS A 102 -28.11 -2.71 -2.69
N PRO A 103 -28.80 -3.09 -3.77
CA PRO A 103 -28.29 -4.10 -4.69
C PRO A 103 -26.94 -3.64 -5.22
N VAL A 104 -25.91 -4.48 -5.07
CA VAL A 104 -24.61 -4.26 -5.70
C VAL A 104 -24.87 -4.24 -7.21
N LYS A 105 -24.71 -3.08 -7.85
CA LYS A 105 -24.79 -2.97 -9.31
C LYS A 105 -23.79 -3.96 -9.89
N GLY A 106 -24.30 -4.97 -10.63
CA GLY A 106 -23.47 -6.02 -11.20
C GLY A 106 -22.47 -5.49 -12.23
N CYS A 107 -21.56 -6.35 -12.70
CA CYS A 107 -20.66 -6.03 -13.81
C CYS A 107 -21.49 -5.55 -15.01
N THR A 108 -21.48 -4.24 -15.29
CA THR A 108 -22.31 -3.63 -16.33
C THR A 108 -21.87 -4.05 -17.73
N LYS A 109 -20.61 -4.45 -17.91
CA LYS A 109 -20.06 -4.96 -19.18
C LYS A 109 -18.98 -6.02 -18.91
N LYS A 110 -19.37 -7.31 -18.88
CA LYS A 110 -18.48 -8.47 -18.60
C LYS A 110 -17.25 -8.59 -19.54
N THR A 111 -17.26 -7.87 -20.66
CA THR A 111 -16.27 -7.99 -21.74
C THR A 111 -15.25 -6.86 -21.79
N LYS A 112 -15.49 -5.72 -21.12
CA LYS A 112 -14.54 -4.60 -21.17
C LYS A 112 -13.38 -4.84 -20.22
N CYS A 113 -12.17 -4.69 -20.75
CA CYS A 113 -10.95 -4.56 -19.99
C CYS A 113 -11.00 -3.25 -19.20
N GLU A 114 -10.97 -3.35 -17.87
CA GLU A 114 -10.82 -2.20 -16.98
C GLU A 114 -9.35 -2.04 -16.62
N LEU A 115 -8.85 -0.81 -16.73
CA LEU A 115 -7.46 -0.49 -16.44
C LEU A 115 -7.29 -0.20 -14.95
N PHE A 116 -6.31 -0.84 -14.34
CA PHE A 116 -5.96 -0.68 -12.94
C PHE A 116 -4.51 -0.25 -12.79
N LYS A 117 -4.25 0.47 -11.69
CA LYS A 117 -2.93 0.86 -11.25
C LYS A 117 -2.72 0.37 -9.83
N ALA A 118 -1.77 -0.54 -9.63
CA ALA A 118 -1.32 -0.94 -8.30
C ALA A 118 0.01 -0.26 -7.97
N VAL A 119 0.15 0.22 -6.74
CA VAL A 119 1.40 0.73 -6.18
C VAL A 119 1.71 -0.02 -4.90
N LEU A 120 2.76 -0.85 -4.94
CA LEU A 120 3.31 -1.53 -3.77
C LEU A 120 4.46 -0.69 -3.21
N ARG A 121 4.31 -0.20 -1.99
CA ARG A 121 5.39 0.40 -1.20
C ARG A 121 5.95 -0.67 -0.27
N ASP A 122 7.26 -0.86 -0.34
CA ASP A 122 8.04 -1.75 0.51
C ASP A 122 9.06 -0.94 1.31
N GLU A 123 8.81 -0.83 2.60
CA GLU A 123 9.64 -0.07 3.53
C GLU A 123 10.56 -1.04 4.27
N LYS A 124 11.80 -1.18 3.77
CA LYS A 124 12.75 -2.19 4.27
C LYS A 124 13.06 -2.03 5.77
N ILE A 125 13.13 -0.79 6.27
CA ILE A 125 13.53 -0.49 7.65
C ILE A 125 12.45 -0.95 8.65
N THR A 126 11.19 -0.68 8.34
CA THR A 126 10.06 -0.99 9.24
C THR A 126 9.42 -2.35 8.94
N GLY A 127 9.78 -2.98 7.82
CA GLY A 127 9.12 -4.17 7.29
C GLY A 127 7.68 -3.92 6.82
N ASN A 128 7.22 -2.66 6.78
CA ASN A 128 5.86 -2.32 6.40
C ASN A 128 5.67 -2.43 4.89
N LYS A 129 4.61 -3.11 4.48
CA LYS A 129 4.17 -3.19 3.08
C LYS A 129 2.81 -2.52 2.92
N LYS A 130 2.69 -1.64 1.95
CA LYS A 130 1.43 -0.94 1.62
C LYS A 130 1.11 -1.15 0.15
N LEU A 131 -0.07 -1.70 -0.14
CA LEU A 131 -0.58 -1.89 -1.49
C LEU A 131 -1.74 -0.92 -1.72
N THR A 132 -1.58 -0.01 -2.67
CA THR A 132 -2.65 0.87 -3.13
C THR A 132 -3.11 0.39 -4.50
N VAL A 133 -4.41 0.28 -4.70
CA VAL A 133 -5.00 -0.16 -5.98
C VAL A 133 -6.03 0.85 -6.40
N THR A 134 -5.89 1.36 -7.62
CA THR A 134 -6.80 2.35 -8.21
C THR A 134 -7.38 1.80 -9.51
N ASN A 135 -8.69 1.86 -9.66
CA ASN A 135 -9.33 1.71 -10.97
C ASN A 135 -9.17 3.05 -11.71
N VAL A 136 -8.60 3.02 -12.92
CA VAL A 136 -8.26 4.24 -13.66
C VAL A 136 -9.49 4.92 -14.25
N ALA A 137 -10.56 4.17 -14.57
CA ALA A 137 -11.76 4.74 -15.17
C ALA A 137 -12.68 5.40 -14.14
N THR A 138 -12.80 4.81 -12.95
CA THR A 138 -13.66 5.32 -11.87
C THR A 138 -12.91 6.11 -10.82
N GLU A 139 -11.58 6.15 -10.89
CA GLU A 139 -10.65 6.75 -9.92
C GLU A 139 -10.77 6.19 -8.47
N THR A 140 -11.60 5.16 -8.29
CA THR A 140 -11.81 4.50 -7.00
C THR A 140 -10.53 3.83 -6.54
N THR A 141 -10.10 4.17 -5.34
CA THR A 141 -8.83 3.74 -4.77
C THR A 141 -9.04 3.06 -3.44
N TYR A 142 -8.40 1.91 -3.26
CA TYR A 142 -8.34 1.19 -2.00
C TYR A 142 -6.89 1.02 -1.55
N VAL A 143 -6.71 0.94 -0.23
CA VAL A 143 -5.39 0.87 0.40
C VAL A 143 -5.36 -0.28 1.40
N SER A 144 -4.40 -1.18 1.23
CA SER A 144 -4.10 -2.25 2.18
C SER A 144 -2.73 -2.02 2.82
N THR A 145 -2.66 -2.17 4.14
CA THR A 145 -1.42 -2.12 4.91
C THR A 145 -1.18 -3.46 5.59
N LYS A 146 0.00 -4.03 5.41
CA LYS A 146 0.50 -5.17 6.20
C LYS A 146 1.67 -4.68 7.04
N LYS A 147 1.47 -4.71 8.36
CA LYS A 147 2.55 -4.52 9.34
C LYS A 147 3.21 -5.87 9.60
N PRO A 148 4.52 -5.92 9.91
CA PRO A 148 5.14 -7.14 10.39
C PRO A 148 4.46 -7.62 11.69
N PRO A 149 4.45 -8.93 11.96
CA PRO A 149 3.97 -9.44 13.24
C PRO A 149 4.80 -8.83 14.37
N VAL A 150 4.12 -8.27 15.38
CA VAL A 150 4.80 -7.79 16.59
C VAL A 150 5.35 -9.01 17.32
N VAL A 151 6.67 -9.16 17.33
CA VAL A 151 7.32 -10.19 18.14
C VAL A 151 7.26 -9.72 19.59
N THR A 152 6.26 -10.19 20.34
CA THR A 152 6.22 -9.98 21.78
C THR A 152 7.27 -10.89 22.41
N THR A 153 8.47 -10.36 22.67
CA THR A 153 9.42 -11.04 23.56
C THR A 153 8.78 -11.12 24.93
N LYS A 154 8.39 -12.33 25.35
CA LYS A 154 7.95 -12.57 26.72
C LYS A 154 9.06 -12.10 27.65
N ALA A 155 8.74 -11.20 28.57
CA ALA A 155 9.71 -10.72 29.56
C ALA A 155 10.36 -11.92 30.28
N PRO A 156 11.68 -11.91 30.51
CA PRO A 156 12.34 -12.97 31.25
C PRO A 156 11.70 -13.08 32.64
N ARG A 157 11.20 -14.28 32.98
CA ARG A 157 10.67 -14.58 34.31
C ARG A 157 11.80 -14.37 35.32
N LYS A 158 11.60 -13.49 36.30
CA LYS A 158 12.54 -13.30 37.41
C LYS A 158 12.79 -14.66 38.08
N PRO A 159 14.05 -15.04 38.37
CA PRO A 159 14.33 -16.26 39.12
C PRO A 159 13.70 -16.17 40.51
N LYS A 160 12.96 -17.21 40.90
CA LYS A 160 12.48 -17.36 42.29
C LYS A 160 13.69 -17.62 43.18
N ASN A 161 14.00 -16.69 44.08
CA ASN A 161 14.92 -16.93 45.18
C ASN A 161 14.32 -18.02 46.07
N ILE A 162 14.88 -19.22 46.02
CA ILE A 162 14.60 -20.29 46.98
C ILE A 162 15.44 -19.96 48.21
N LEU A 163 14.79 -19.36 49.22
CA LEU A 163 15.37 -19.17 50.54
C LEU A 163 15.46 -20.56 51.20
N LYS A 164 16.64 -21.18 51.20
CA LYS A 164 16.91 -22.34 52.06
C LYS A 164 16.99 -21.84 53.50
N LYS A 165 16.04 -22.26 54.34
CA LYS A 165 16.18 -22.19 55.81
C LYS A 165 17.05 -23.38 56.23
N HIS A 166 18.11 -23.08 56.98
CA HIS A 166 18.83 -24.03 57.84
C HIS A 166 18.21 -23.99 59.23
#